data_AF-A0A4S0V262-F1
#
_entry.id   AF-A0A4S0V262-F1
#
_cell.length_a   1.000
_cell.length_b   1.000
_cell.length_c   1.000
_cell.angle_alpha   90.00
_cell.angle_beta   90.00
_cell.angle_gamma   90.00
#
_symmetry.space_group_name_H-M   'P 1'
#
loop_
_entity.id
_entity.type
_entity.pdbx_description
1 polymer ?
#
loop_
_entity_poly.entity_id
_entity_poly.type
_entity_poly.pdbx_seq_one_letter_code
_entity_poly.pdbx_strand_id
1 'polypeptide(L)' 'MVDKSNFATIRTDLEGQRADDVGAPLVSAIIPCLNEERTLGICIRKALDVFAKRDIKGEVVVGDNGSTDRS' A
#
# COMPACT_ATOMS: atom_id res chain seq x y z
N MET A 1 36.81 -13.13 -7.69
CA MET A 1 35.59 -13.37 -8.49
C MET A 1 34.72 -14.30 -7.68
N VAL A 2 33.79 -13.76 -6.90
CA VAL A 2 32.99 -14.55 -5.94
C VAL A 2 31.88 -15.25 -6.72
N ASP A 3 31.87 -16.57 -6.59
CA ASP A 3 30.89 -17.48 -7.16
C ASP A 3 29.49 -17.17 -6.60
N LYS A 4 28.53 -16.90 -7.49
CA LYS A 4 27.13 -16.57 -7.16
C LYS A 4 26.27 -17.80 -6.83
N SER A 5 26.88 -18.99 -6.72
CA SER A 5 26.13 -20.25 -6.69
C SER A 5 25.74 -20.76 -5.30
N ASN A 6 25.88 -19.99 -4.21
CA ASN A 6 25.60 -20.52 -2.86
C ASN A 6 24.68 -19.68 -1.96
N PHE A 7 23.65 -19.03 -2.51
CA PHE A 7 22.58 -18.43 -1.69
C PHE A 7 21.24 -19.18 -1.77
N ALA A 8 21.24 -20.38 -2.36
CA ALA A 8 20.11 -21.28 -2.28
C ALA A 8 20.24 -22.15 -1.02
N THR A 9 19.65 -21.72 0.10
CA THR A 9 18.84 -22.55 1.02
C THR A 9 18.37 -21.66 2.19
N ILE A 10 17.37 -20.83 1.94
CA ILE A 10 16.34 -20.59 2.94
C ILE A 10 15.05 -21.04 2.25
N ARG A 11 14.65 -22.28 2.52
CA ARG A 11 13.32 -22.78 2.17
C ARG A 11 12.35 -22.11 3.15
N THR A 12 11.87 -20.93 2.81
CA THR A 12 10.59 -20.46 3.32
C THR A 12 9.52 -21.04 2.41
N ASP A 13 8.76 -21.93 2.97
CA ASP A 13 7.42 -22.44 2.66
C ASP A 13 6.36 -21.33 2.40
N LEU A 14 6.75 -20.24 1.74
CA LEU A 14 5.86 -19.15 1.34
C LEU A 14 5.40 -19.36 -0.10
N GLU A 15 4.63 -20.41 -0.36
CA GLU A 15 3.66 -20.44 -1.46
C GLU A 15 2.39 -19.64 -1.07
N GLY A 16 2.58 -18.46 -0.47
CA GLY A 16 1.52 -17.57 -0.03
C GLY A 16 1.46 -16.36 -0.95
N GLN A 17 0.40 -16.33 -1.78
CA GLN A 17 -0.07 -15.21 -2.63
C GLN A 17 0.89 -14.04 -2.80
N ARG A 18 1.45 -13.91 -4.00
CA ARG A 18 2.20 -12.72 -4.35
C ARG A 18 1.22 -11.54 -4.45
N ALA A 19 1.65 -10.32 -4.11
CA ALA A 19 0.82 -9.12 -4.29
C ALA A 19 0.32 -8.98 -5.74
N ASP A 20 1.05 -9.57 -6.67
CA ASP A 20 0.78 -9.73 -8.09
C ASP A 20 -0.48 -10.58 -8.39
N ASP A 21 -0.88 -11.50 -7.52
CA ASP A 21 -2.07 -12.37 -7.69
C ASP A 21 -3.38 -11.61 -7.52
N VAL A 22 -3.37 -10.51 -6.76
CA VAL A 22 -4.46 -9.54 -6.71
C VAL A 22 -4.11 -8.42 -7.69
N GLY A 23 -3.98 -8.73 -8.98
CA GLY A 23 -3.44 -7.88 -10.06
C GLY A 23 -3.26 -6.38 -9.79
N ALA A 24 -2.08 -5.83 -10.03
CA ALA A 24 -1.67 -4.49 -9.59
C ALA A 24 -2.75 -3.38 -9.67
N PRO A 25 -2.80 -2.47 -8.67
CA PRO A 25 -3.70 -1.33 -8.71
C PRO A 25 -3.44 -0.49 -9.96
N LEU A 26 -4.51 -0.06 -10.63
CA LEU A 26 -4.44 0.84 -11.77
C LEU A 26 -4.05 2.26 -11.33
N VAL A 27 -4.44 2.65 -10.11
CA VAL A 27 -4.19 3.97 -9.54
C VAL A 27 -3.85 3.84 -8.06
N SER A 28 -2.81 4.56 -7.63
CA SER A 28 -2.46 4.72 -6.22
C SER A 28 -2.72 6.17 -5.80
N ALA A 29 -3.59 6.38 -4.82
CA ALA A 29 -3.79 7.69 -4.19
C ALA A 29 -2.86 7.81 -2.96
N ILE A 30 -1.82 8.62 -3.08
CA ILE A 30 -0.87 8.86 -1.98
C ILE A 30 -1.33 10.04 -1.14
N ILE A 31 -1.51 9.84 0.15
CA ILE A 31 -1.94 10.87 1.11
C ILE A 31 -0.81 11.08 2.13
N PRO A 32 0.02 12.13 1.99
CA PRO A 32 0.94 12.52 3.04
C PRO A 32 0.16 13.04 4.25
N CYS A 33 0.64 12.72 5.45
CA CYS A 33 -0.03 12.99 6.73
C CYS A 33 0.99 13.51 7.77
N LEU A 34 0.68 14.62 8.44
CA LEU A 34 1.22 15.12 9.71
C LEU A 34 0.13 15.87 10.53
N ASN A 35 -0.48 15.19 11.50
CA ASN A 35 -1.53 15.68 12.41
C ASN A 35 -2.88 16.06 11.76
N GLU A 36 -3.38 15.25 10.84
CA GLU A 36 -4.64 15.47 10.13
C GLU A 36 -5.80 14.61 10.66
N GLU A 37 -5.89 14.33 11.97
CA GLU A 37 -6.95 13.48 12.56
C GLU A 37 -8.36 13.85 12.06
N ARG A 38 -8.63 15.14 11.91
CA ARG A 38 -9.95 15.65 11.48
C ARG A 38 -10.25 15.44 9.99
N THR A 39 -9.23 15.32 9.15
CA THR A 39 -9.37 15.38 7.68
C THR A 39 -8.91 14.12 6.96
N LEU A 40 -7.96 13.35 7.51
CA LEU A 40 -7.42 12.15 6.86
C LEU A 40 -8.53 11.17 6.47
N GLY A 41 -9.42 10.84 7.39
CA GLY A 41 -10.55 9.94 7.13
C GLY A 41 -11.53 10.46 6.06
N ILE A 42 -11.65 11.78 5.88
CA ILE A 42 -12.45 12.38 4.79
C ILE A 42 -11.76 12.13 3.44
N CYS A 43 -10.45 12.34 3.36
CA CYS A 43 -9.68 12.12 2.14
C CYS A 43 -9.69 10.65 1.71
N ILE A 44 -9.45 9.73 2.65
CA ILE A 44 -9.49 8.27 2.40
C ILE A 44 -10.86 7.87 1.84
N ARG A 45 -11.96 8.26 2.50
CA ARG A 45 -13.31 7.94 2.02
C ARG A 45 -13.58 8.47 0.62
N LYS A 46 -13.19 9.72 0.33
CA LYS A 46 -13.40 10.31 -0.99
C LYS A 46 -12.65 9.54 -2.09
N ALA A 47 -11.41 9.12 -1.83
CA ALA A 47 -10.64 8.33 -2.78
C ALA A 47 -11.29 6.96 -3.05
N LEU A 48 -11.63 6.23 -1.97
CA LEU A 48 -12.29 4.92 -2.07
C LEU A 48 -13.67 5.01 -2.74
N ASP A 49 -14.45 6.04 -2.42
CA ASP A 49 -15.76 6.29 -3.05
C ASP A 49 -15.63 6.48 -4.57
N VAL A 50 -14.61 7.21 -5.03
CA VAL A 50 -14.37 7.40 -6.46
C VAL A 50 -13.94 6.09 -7.11
N PHE A 51 -13.07 5.32 -6.46
CA PHE A 51 -12.66 4.02 -6.98
C PHE A 51 -13.85 3.08 -7.18
N ALA A 52 -14.72 2.98 -6.16
CA ALA A 52 -15.94 2.18 -6.24
C ALA A 52 -16.92 2.70 -7.31
N LYS A 53 -17.19 4.01 -7.35
CA LYS A 53 -18.14 4.61 -8.31
C LYS A 53 -17.69 4.51 -9.76
N ARG A 54 -16.39 4.33 -10.01
CA ARG A 54 -15.79 4.32 -11.34
C ARG A 54 -15.24 2.96 -11.74
N ASP A 55 -15.44 1.93 -10.92
CA ASP A 55 -14.89 0.59 -11.13
C ASP A 55 -13.36 0.61 -11.34
N ILE A 56 -12.67 1.46 -10.58
CA ILE A 56 -11.20 1.56 -10.61
C ILE A 56 -10.66 0.63 -9.54
N LYS A 57 -9.83 -0.33 -9.94
CA LYS A 57 -8.98 -1.09 -9.02
C LYS A 57 -7.87 -0.19 -8.49
N GLY A 58 -8.15 0.55 -7.42
CA GLY A 58 -7.22 1.52 -6.84
C GLY A 58 -6.79 1.16 -5.42
N GLU A 59 -5.71 1.78 -4.97
CA GLU A 59 -5.25 1.72 -3.59
C GLU A 59 -5.11 3.12 -2.99
N VAL A 60 -5.19 3.22 -1.66
CA VAL A 60 -4.89 4.44 -0.91
C VAL A 60 -3.70 4.13 -0.01
N VAL A 61 -2.63 4.91 -0.16
CA VAL A 61 -1.40 4.78 0.65
C VAL A 61 -1.26 6.04 1.48
N VAL A 62 -1.18 5.89 2.79
CA VAL A 62 -0.98 7.01 3.73
C VAL A 62 0.46 7.00 4.18
N GLY A 63 1.15 8.12 3.99
CA GLY A 63 2.51 8.32 4.49
C GLY A 63 2.48 9.27 5.68
N ASP A 64 2.55 8.73 6.90
CA ASP A 64 2.67 9.53 8.11
C ASP A 64 4.11 10.04 8.32
N ASN A 65 4.23 11.33 8.66
CA ASN A 65 5.49 12.03 8.88
C ASN A 65 5.68 12.41 10.35
N GLY A 66 5.26 11.54 11.28
CA GLY A 66 5.45 11.75 12.72
C GLY A 66 4.30 12.51 13.36
N SER A 67 3.06 12.11 13.07
CA SER A 67 1.90 12.66 13.77
C SER A 67 1.96 12.38 15.27
N THR A 68 1.45 13.33 16.03
CA THR A 68 1.35 13.32 17.50
C THR A 68 -0.09 13.36 17.99
N ASP A 69 -1.04 13.58 17.08
CA ASP A 69 -2.47 13.38 17.32
C ASP A 69 -2.87 11.92 17.01
N ARG A 70 -4.16 11.66 16.77
CA ARG A 70 -4.68 10.31 16.48
C ARG A 70 -5.01 10.09 15.00
N SER A 71 -4.33 10.79 14.09
CA SER A 71 -4.46 10.57 12.64
C SER A 71 -4.04 9.17 12.23
#